data_AF-M5FHF0-F1
#
_entry.id   AF-M5FHF0-F1
#
_cell.length_a   1.000
_cell.length_b   1.000
_cell.length_c   1.000
_cell.angle_alpha   90.00
_cell.angle_beta   90.00
_cell.angle_gamma   90.00
#
_symmetry.space_group_name_H-M   'P 1'
#
loop_
_entity.id
_entity.type
_entity.pdbx_description
1 polymer ?
#
loop_
_entity_poly.entity_id
_entity_poly.type
_entity_poly.pdbx_seq_one_letter_code
_entity_poly.pdbx_strand_id
1 'polypeptide(L)'
;MNRSGSSPAITPYNDPLNLVAHKLGPAIAGGNAVLLKPSELTPLSAINSVEAFREADLAEEVITVAVGGADLGKALVAAREVRMVSFTGGFATGEAISRSAGLKKLAMELGGNAPVIVMNDCDFAKAVEGSVSGAFWAAGQNCIGAQRILVQAALYERYREAFVAVS
;
A
#
# COMPACT_ATOMS: atom_id res chain seq x y z
N MET A 1 25.87 15.54 5.05
CA MET A 1 24.65 14.71 5.12
C MET A 1 25.00 13.33 4.59
N ASN A 2 24.92 12.30 5.43
CA ASN A 2 25.31 10.95 5.05
C ASN A 2 24.28 10.41 4.04
N ARG A 3 24.70 10.11 2.80
CA ARG A 3 23.81 9.54 1.78
C ARG A 3 23.22 8.24 2.33
N SER A 4 21.90 8.16 2.36
CA SER A 4 21.16 6.98 2.79
C SER A 4 21.41 5.86 1.77
N GLY A 5 21.91 4.72 2.25
CA GLY A 5 22.08 3.51 1.45
C GLY A 5 20.75 3.01 0.86
N SER A 6 20.85 2.05 -0.06
CA SER A 6 19.71 1.44 -0.75
C SER A 6 18.59 1.06 0.21
N SER A 7 17.35 1.41 -0.15
CA SER A 7 16.15 1.11 0.62
C SER A 7 15.19 0.27 -0.22
N PRO A 8 14.91 -1.01 0.13
CA PRO A 8 13.93 -1.81 -0.56
C PRO A 8 12.54 -1.20 -0.38
N ALA A 9 11.90 -0.95 -1.51
CA ALA A 9 10.49 -0.64 -1.63
C ALA A 9 9.76 -1.92 -2.05
N ILE A 10 9.02 -2.53 -1.12
CA ILE A 10 8.23 -3.73 -1.37
C ILE A 10 6.76 -3.32 -1.49
N THR A 11 6.16 -3.51 -2.67
CA THR A 11 4.81 -3.00 -3.00
C THR A 11 3.80 -4.13 -3.27
N PRO A 12 2.50 -3.89 -3.00
CA PRO A 12 1.46 -4.89 -3.13
C PRO A 12 0.93 -4.96 -4.57
N TYR A 13 -0.09 -5.79 -4.78
CA TYR A 13 -0.70 -6.01 -6.09
C TYR A 13 -1.87 -5.07 -6.42
N ASN A 14 -2.54 -4.53 -5.41
CA ASN A 14 -3.86 -3.90 -5.56
C ASN A 14 -3.80 -2.46 -6.10
N ASP A 15 -2.68 -1.76 -5.89
CA ASP A 15 -2.40 -0.43 -6.45
C ASP A 15 -0.97 -0.38 -7.01
N PRO A 16 -0.67 -1.17 -8.06
CA PRO A 16 0.70 -1.52 -8.43
C PRO A 16 1.49 -0.39 -9.11
N LEU A 17 0.79 0.67 -9.53
CA LEU A 17 1.41 1.92 -10.00
C LEU A 17 1.46 2.96 -8.87
N ASN A 18 0.32 3.20 -8.22
CA ASN A 18 0.19 4.28 -7.23
C ASN A 18 1.08 4.05 -5.99
N LEU A 19 1.09 2.83 -5.44
CA LEU A 19 1.91 2.52 -4.26
C LEU A 19 3.40 2.39 -4.59
N VAL A 20 3.76 2.19 -5.86
CA VAL A 20 5.14 2.33 -6.34
C VAL A 20 5.52 3.81 -6.32
N ALA A 21 4.72 4.68 -6.91
CA ALA A 21 4.97 6.12 -6.94
C ALA A 21 5.08 6.72 -5.53
N HIS A 22 4.21 6.32 -4.60
CA HIS A 22 4.25 6.75 -3.20
C HIS A 22 5.55 6.38 -2.47
N LYS A 23 6.27 5.35 -2.92
CA LYS A 23 7.58 4.98 -2.35
C LYS A 23 8.74 5.60 -3.12
N LEU A 24 8.69 5.59 -4.45
CA LEU A 24 9.75 6.12 -5.30
C LEU A 24 9.86 7.64 -5.20
N GLY A 25 8.75 8.37 -5.33
CA GLY A 25 8.73 9.83 -5.33
C GLY A 25 9.48 10.45 -4.15
N PRO A 26 9.08 10.19 -2.88
CA PRO A 26 9.77 10.73 -1.72
C PRO A 26 11.20 10.18 -1.55
N ALA A 27 11.47 8.94 -1.96
CA ALA A 27 12.83 8.38 -1.88
C ALA A 27 13.79 9.12 -2.82
N ILE A 28 13.41 9.31 -4.08
CA ILE A 28 14.18 10.03 -5.10
C ILE A 28 14.34 11.50 -4.70
N ALA A 29 13.25 12.16 -4.29
CA ALA A 29 13.30 13.55 -3.84
C ALA A 29 14.21 13.73 -2.60
N GLY A 30 14.29 12.71 -1.74
CA GLY A 30 15.21 12.66 -0.60
C GLY A 30 16.65 12.25 -0.95
N GLY A 31 16.98 12.04 -2.22
CA GLY A 31 18.32 11.66 -2.69
C GLY A 31 18.70 10.20 -2.40
N ASN A 32 17.72 9.30 -2.32
CA ASN A 32 17.92 7.88 -2.03
C ASN A 32 17.91 7.05 -3.32
N ALA A 33 18.77 6.03 -3.38
CA ALA A 33 18.61 4.93 -4.32
C ALA A 33 17.60 3.90 -3.76
N VAL A 34 16.81 3.29 -4.64
CA VAL A 34 15.74 2.37 -4.28
C VAL A 34 15.93 1.03 -4.96
N LEU A 35 15.78 -0.04 -4.18
CA LEU A 35 15.58 -1.37 -4.71
C LEU A 35 14.08 -1.67 -4.74
N LEU A 36 13.46 -1.59 -5.90
CA LEU A 36 12.03 -1.82 -6.05
C LEU A 36 11.74 -3.31 -6.22
N LYS A 37 11.03 -3.90 -5.25
CA LYS A 37 10.54 -5.28 -5.32
C LYS A 37 9.01 -5.28 -5.39
N PRO A 38 8.42 -5.26 -6.59
CA PRO A 38 6.96 -5.26 -6.74
C PRO A 38 6.36 -6.64 -6.45
N SER A 39 5.04 -6.67 -6.28
CA SER A 39 4.28 -7.93 -6.23
C SER A 39 4.48 -8.74 -7.51
N GLU A 40 4.60 -10.06 -7.36
CA GLU A 40 4.72 -11.03 -8.46
C GLU A 40 3.45 -11.12 -9.31
N LEU A 41 2.31 -10.69 -8.75
CA LEU A 41 1.01 -10.72 -9.42
C LEU A 41 0.86 -9.57 -10.43
N THR A 42 1.57 -8.46 -10.22
CA THR A 42 1.43 -7.23 -11.02
C THR A 42 2.78 -6.53 -11.26
N PRO A 43 3.85 -7.24 -11.66
CA PRO A 43 5.18 -6.66 -11.75
C PRO A 43 5.33 -5.68 -12.92
N LEU A 44 4.56 -5.87 -13.99
CA LEU A 44 4.68 -5.10 -15.23
C LEU A 44 4.37 -3.62 -15.05
N SER A 45 3.40 -3.27 -14.18
CA SER A 45 3.11 -1.85 -13.88
C SER A 45 4.31 -1.15 -13.27
N ALA A 46 5.00 -1.81 -12.34
CA ALA A 46 6.19 -1.28 -11.70
C ALA A 46 7.36 -1.16 -12.68
N ILE A 47 7.59 -2.18 -13.52
CA ILE A 47 8.62 -2.16 -14.56
C ILE A 47 8.38 -1.00 -15.52
N ASN A 48 7.17 -0.87 -16.08
CA ASN A 48 6.83 0.21 -17.00
C ASN A 48 6.96 1.60 -16.34
N SER A 49 6.68 1.71 -15.04
CA SER A 49 6.89 2.96 -14.29
C SER A 49 8.36 3.36 -14.26
N VAL A 50 9.25 2.39 -14.05
CA VAL A 50 10.70 2.64 -14.00
C VAL A 50 11.25 2.95 -15.38
N GLU A 51 10.74 2.31 -16.44
CA GLU A 51 11.08 2.69 -17.83
C GLU A 51 10.69 4.15 -18.11
N ALA A 52 9.51 4.61 -17.68
CA ALA A 52 9.14 6.01 -17.82
C ALA A 52 10.09 6.98 -17.08
N PHE A 53 10.64 6.58 -15.92
CA PHE A 53 11.67 7.38 -15.25
C PHE A 53 12.99 7.39 -16.03
N ARG A 54 13.37 6.28 -16.66
CA ARG A 54 14.57 6.17 -17.51
C ARG A 54 14.44 7.03 -18.77
N GLU A 55 13.27 7.05 -19.40
CA GLU A 55 12.95 7.95 -20.51
C GLU A 55 13.01 9.42 -20.11
N ALA A 56 12.84 9.73 -18.83
CA ALA A 56 12.98 11.07 -18.25
C ALA A 56 14.39 11.37 -17.72
N ASP A 57 15.42 10.66 -18.21
CA ASP A 57 16.84 10.83 -17.88
C ASP A 57 17.20 10.54 -16.40
N LEU A 58 16.38 9.77 -15.67
CA LEU A 58 16.78 9.29 -14.35
C LEU A 58 17.90 8.25 -14.48
N ALA A 59 19.01 8.48 -13.78
CA ALA A 59 20.14 7.56 -13.77
C ALA A 59 19.72 6.15 -13.29
N GLU A 60 20.21 5.11 -13.97
CA GLU A 60 19.81 3.71 -13.74
C GLU A 60 20.10 3.23 -12.32
N GLU A 61 21.15 3.77 -11.70
CA GLU A 61 21.56 3.42 -10.33
C GLU A 61 20.58 3.94 -9.26
N VAL A 62 19.67 4.84 -9.61
CA VAL A 62 18.67 5.39 -8.68
C VAL A 62 17.59 4.36 -8.38
N ILE A 63 17.17 3.56 -9.37
CA ILE A 63 16.12 2.56 -9.20
C ILE A 63 16.56 1.23 -9.82
N THR A 64 16.75 0.23 -8.97
CA THR A 64 16.96 -1.16 -9.40
C THR A 64 15.69 -1.96 -9.14
N VAL A 65 15.10 -2.55 -10.18
CA VAL A 65 13.91 -3.42 -10.04
C VAL A 65 14.36 -4.87 -9.84
N ALA A 66 13.80 -5.53 -8.81
CA ALA A 66 14.08 -6.92 -8.51
C ALA A 66 12.76 -7.70 -8.34
N VAL A 67 12.39 -8.48 -9.35
CA VAL A 67 11.17 -9.30 -9.34
C VAL A 67 11.51 -10.70 -8.80
N GLY A 68 10.70 -11.17 -7.85
CA GLY A 68 10.83 -12.51 -7.28
C GLY A 68 10.03 -12.66 -6.00
N GLY A 69 10.00 -13.88 -5.46
CA GLY A 69 9.10 -14.24 -4.35
C GLY A 69 9.62 -13.93 -2.96
N ALA A 70 9.12 -14.69 -1.98
CA ALA A 70 9.41 -14.48 -0.57
C ALA A 70 10.91 -14.54 -0.25
N ASP A 71 11.68 -15.43 -0.88
CA ASP A 71 13.10 -15.61 -0.58
C ASP A 71 13.96 -14.44 -1.02
N LEU A 72 13.66 -13.85 -2.18
CA LEU A 72 14.23 -12.55 -2.56
C LEU A 72 13.88 -11.50 -1.51
N GLY A 73 12.61 -11.40 -1.11
CA GLY A 73 12.18 -10.44 -0.09
C GLY A 73 12.95 -10.57 1.22
N LYS A 74 13.13 -11.79 1.73
CA LYS A 74 13.91 -12.08 2.95
C LYS A 74 15.38 -11.67 2.78
N ALA A 75 16.00 -12.01 1.65
CA ALA A 75 17.40 -11.67 1.39
C ALA A 75 17.60 -10.14 1.41
N LEU A 76 16.70 -9.39 0.76
CA LEU A 76 16.74 -7.93 0.73
C LEU A 76 16.56 -7.30 2.11
N VAL A 77 15.62 -7.81 2.91
CA VAL A 77 15.37 -7.31 4.26
C VAL A 77 16.54 -7.61 5.21
N ALA A 78 17.18 -8.77 5.06
CA ALA A 78 18.31 -9.18 5.89
C ALA A 78 19.63 -8.49 5.54
N ALA A 79 19.81 -8.05 4.29
CA ALA A 79 21.03 -7.41 3.79
C ALA A 79 21.49 -6.24 4.69
N ARG A 80 22.79 -6.15 5.00
CA ARG A 80 23.33 -5.14 5.93
C ARG A 80 23.46 -3.75 5.31
N GLU A 81 23.57 -3.72 3.99
CA GLU A 81 23.67 -2.54 3.13
C GLU A 81 22.37 -1.76 3.10
N VAL A 82 21.25 -2.47 3.32
CA VAL A 82 19.92 -1.87 3.39
C VAL A 82 19.74 -1.06 4.67
N ARG A 83 19.36 0.21 4.52
CA ARG A 83 19.21 1.14 5.66
C ARG A 83 17.78 1.28 6.17
N MET A 84 16.80 1.13 5.27
CA MET A 84 15.38 1.24 5.58
C MET A 84 14.59 0.26 4.71
N VAL A 85 13.58 -0.40 5.26
CA VAL A 85 12.58 -1.14 4.48
C VAL A 85 11.27 -0.35 4.44
N SER A 86 10.77 -0.08 3.24
CA SER A 86 9.41 0.44 3.02
C SER A 86 8.52 -0.66 2.45
N PHE A 87 7.55 -1.12 3.22
CA PHE A 87 6.69 -2.24 2.88
C PHE A 87 5.22 -1.82 2.86
N THR A 88 4.47 -2.33 1.88
CA THR A 88 3.01 -2.28 1.93
C THR A 88 2.47 -3.67 1.60
N GLY A 89 1.61 -4.21 2.46
CA GLY A 89 1.06 -5.56 2.28
C GLY A 89 0.42 -6.15 3.54
N GLY A 90 0.35 -7.48 3.61
CA GLY A 90 -0.34 -8.19 4.70
C GLY A 90 0.41 -8.15 6.04
N PHE A 91 -0.35 -8.23 7.14
CA PHE A 91 0.17 -8.20 8.52
C PHE A 91 1.20 -9.30 8.80
N ALA A 92 0.93 -10.55 8.38
CA ALA A 92 1.85 -11.67 8.59
C ALA A 92 3.23 -11.45 7.94
N THR A 93 3.24 -10.90 6.72
CA THR A 93 4.48 -10.54 6.02
C THR A 93 5.18 -9.39 6.71
N GLY A 94 4.45 -8.35 7.15
CA GLY A 94 5.00 -7.24 7.93
C GLY A 94 5.68 -7.70 9.21
N GLU A 95 5.05 -8.62 9.94
CA GLU A 95 5.63 -9.22 11.15
C GLU A 95 6.93 -9.99 10.84
N ALA A 96 6.94 -10.80 9.77
CA ALA A 96 8.13 -11.53 9.35
C ALA A 96 9.28 -10.59 8.93
N ILE A 97 8.97 -9.49 8.25
CA ILE A 97 9.95 -8.45 7.90
C ILE A 97 10.51 -7.81 9.18
N SER A 98 9.65 -7.45 10.14
CA SER A 98 10.07 -6.83 11.40
C SER A 98 11.07 -7.70 12.18
N ARG A 99 10.81 -9.01 12.24
CA ARG A 99 11.72 -9.97 12.90
C ARG A 99 13.08 -10.14 12.19
N SER A 100 13.13 -9.97 10.87
CA SER A 100 14.35 -10.22 10.07
C SER A 100 15.16 -8.96 9.73
N ALA A 101 14.58 -7.77 9.87
CA ALA A 101 15.22 -6.53 9.48
C ALA A 101 16.39 -6.10 10.37
N GLY A 102 16.42 -6.52 11.64
CA GLY A 102 17.36 -6.02 12.64
C GLY A 102 17.07 -4.58 13.03
N LEU A 103 18.11 -3.77 13.29
CA LEU A 103 17.98 -2.37 13.77
C LEU A 103 17.64 -1.35 12.66
N LYS A 104 17.14 -1.79 11.51
CA LYS A 104 16.83 -0.93 10.37
C LYS A 104 15.57 -0.12 10.63
N LYS A 105 15.43 1.02 9.95
CA LYS A 105 14.17 1.77 9.95
C LYS A 105 13.12 0.98 9.14
N LEU A 106 11.93 0.82 9.70
CA LEU A 106 10.80 0.17 9.05
C LEU A 106 9.68 1.19 8.84
N ALA A 107 9.17 1.28 7.62
CA ALA A 107 7.95 1.98 7.28
C ALA A 107 6.99 0.96 6.68
N MET A 108 5.83 0.74 7.31
CA MET A 108 4.92 -0.34 6.96
C MET A 108 3.48 0.15 6.89
N GLU A 109 2.87 -0.03 5.72
CA GLU A 109 1.42 0.13 5.54
C GLU A 109 0.82 -1.28 5.47
N LEU A 110 0.09 -1.67 6.51
CA LEU A 110 -0.45 -3.02 6.66
C LEU A 110 -1.97 -3.07 6.43
N GLY A 111 -2.57 -4.25 6.62
CA GLY A 111 -4.01 -4.42 6.48
C GLY A 111 -4.81 -3.55 7.47
N GLY A 112 -5.96 -3.05 6.99
CA GLY A 112 -6.92 -2.30 7.79
C GLY A 112 -8.15 -3.13 8.19
N ASN A 113 -8.96 -2.55 9.07
CA ASN A 113 -10.34 -2.96 9.36
C ASN A 113 -11.18 -1.72 9.68
N ALA A 114 -11.22 -0.77 8.73
CA ALA A 114 -11.72 0.58 8.98
C ALA A 114 -13.25 0.60 9.21
N PRO A 115 -13.72 1.15 10.35
CA PRO A 115 -15.14 1.31 10.62
C PRO A 115 -15.68 2.63 10.05
N VAL A 116 -16.90 2.58 9.51
CA VAL A 116 -17.74 3.76 9.24
C VAL A 116 -18.82 3.82 10.32
N ILE A 117 -18.92 4.94 11.02
CA ILE A 117 -19.94 5.16 12.05
C ILE A 117 -21.04 6.07 11.46
N VAL A 118 -22.27 5.58 11.41
CA VAL A 118 -23.42 6.27 10.82
C VAL A 118 -24.40 6.64 11.93
N MET A 119 -24.52 7.95 12.17
CA MET A 119 -25.40 8.52 13.19
C MET A 119 -26.73 8.96 12.61
N ASN A 120 -27.76 9.09 13.46
CA ASN A 120 -29.12 9.49 13.05
C ASN A 120 -29.19 10.85 12.35
N ASP A 121 -28.23 11.74 12.61
CA ASP A 121 -28.11 13.09 12.07
C ASP A 121 -27.17 13.19 10.87
N CYS A 122 -26.72 12.05 10.32
CA CYS A 122 -25.88 12.04 9.13
C CYS A 122 -26.59 12.59 7.89
N ASP A 123 -25.79 13.05 6.92
CA ASP A 123 -26.25 13.19 5.54
C ASP A 123 -26.50 11.79 4.98
N PHE A 124 -27.78 11.37 4.98
CA PHE A 124 -28.17 10.00 4.68
C PHE A 124 -27.70 9.52 3.30
N ALA A 125 -27.86 10.35 2.27
CA ALA A 125 -27.49 9.98 0.91
C ALA A 125 -25.97 9.77 0.80
N LYS A 126 -25.18 10.72 1.31
CA LYS A 126 -23.71 10.60 1.30
C LYS A 126 -23.21 9.44 2.16
N ALA A 127 -23.86 9.18 3.29
CA ALA A 127 -23.50 8.06 4.17
C ALA A 127 -23.67 6.71 3.45
N VAL A 128 -24.79 6.54 2.73
CA VAL A 128 -25.05 5.32 1.94
C VAL A 128 -24.07 5.21 0.77
N GLU A 129 -24.00 6.22 -0.10
CA GLU A 129 -23.14 6.21 -1.30
C GLU A 129 -21.67 6.04 -0.95
N GLY A 130 -21.19 6.81 0.04
CA GLY A 130 -19.80 6.75 0.51
C GLY A 130 -19.45 5.39 1.13
N SER A 131 -20.38 4.77 1.83
CA SER A 131 -20.15 3.44 2.41
C SER A 131 -20.15 2.34 1.36
N VAL A 132 -21.04 2.38 0.38
CA VAL A 132 -21.07 1.42 -0.75
C VAL A 132 -19.78 1.54 -1.56
N SER A 133 -19.43 2.76 -1.96
CA SER A 133 -18.18 3.02 -2.67
C SER A 133 -16.98 2.55 -1.87
N GLY A 134 -16.88 2.95 -0.59
CA GLY A 134 -15.78 2.56 0.28
C GLY A 134 -15.65 1.06 0.51
N ALA A 135 -16.77 0.32 0.55
CA ALA A 135 -16.77 -1.12 0.80
C ALA A 135 -16.45 -1.95 -0.45
N PHE A 136 -16.92 -1.53 -1.61
CA PHE A 136 -16.88 -2.34 -2.83
C PHE A 136 -15.96 -1.80 -3.93
N TRP A 137 -15.37 -0.61 -3.77
CA TRP A 137 -14.35 -0.12 -4.69
C TRP A 137 -13.22 -1.15 -4.86
N ALA A 138 -12.81 -1.39 -6.11
CA ALA A 138 -11.87 -2.44 -6.47
C ALA A 138 -12.23 -3.84 -5.90
N ALA A 139 -13.53 -4.16 -5.86
CA ALA A 139 -14.08 -5.37 -5.26
C ALA A 139 -13.66 -5.57 -3.79
N GLY A 140 -13.50 -4.48 -3.05
CA GLY A 140 -13.10 -4.47 -1.64
C GLY A 140 -11.61 -4.75 -1.41
N GLN A 141 -10.79 -4.86 -2.46
CA GLN A 141 -9.34 -5.10 -2.35
C GLN A 141 -8.56 -3.80 -2.05
N ASN A 142 -8.99 -3.07 -1.02
CA ASN A 142 -8.40 -1.81 -0.59
C ASN A 142 -8.19 -1.81 0.93
N CYS A 143 -6.96 -1.57 1.38
CA CYS A 143 -6.60 -1.59 2.81
C CYS A 143 -7.24 -0.45 3.62
N ILE A 144 -7.63 0.65 2.96
CA ILE A 144 -8.28 1.81 3.59
C ILE A 144 -9.78 1.89 3.29
N GLY A 145 -10.34 0.85 2.67
CA GLY A 145 -11.78 0.77 2.37
C GLY A 145 -12.65 0.59 3.62
N ALA A 146 -13.96 0.84 3.47
CA ALA A 146 -14.94 0.61 4.52
C ALA A 146 -15.17 -0.89 4.72
N GLN A 147 -14.72 -1.45 5.85
CA GLN A 147 -14.79 -2.89 6.09
C GLN A 147 -15.87 -3.26 7.13
N ARG A 148 -16.28 -2.28 7.94
CA ARG A 148 -17.39 -2.41 8.90
C ARG A 148 -18.21 -1.14 8.90
N ILE A 149 -19.53 -1.28 8.98
CA ILE A 149 -20.44 -0.14 9.07
C ILE A 149 -21.25 -0.29 10.36
N LEU A 150 -21.14 0.68 11.25
CA LEU A 150 -21.79 0.73 12.56
C LEU A 150 -22.87 1.80 12.50
N VAL A 151 -24.14 1.38 12.44
CA VAL A 151 -25.28 2.29 12.28
C VAL A 151 -26.02 2.44 13.60
N GLN A 152 -26.38 3.66 13.95
CA GLN A 152 -27.20 3.94 15.13
C GLN A 152 -28.57 3.24 15.00
N ALA A 153 -29.01 2.59 16.09
CA ALA A 153 -30.10 1.62 16.08
C ALA A 153 -31.39 2.11 15.41
N ALA A 154 -31.78 3.38 15.63
CA ALA A 154 -33.00 3.94 15.06
C ALA A 154 -32.96 4.12 13.53
N LEU A 155 -31.76 4.22 12.94
CA LEU A 155 -31.56 4.40 11.49
C LEU A 155 -31.27 3.08 10.75
N TYR A 156 -30.94 2.01 11.47
CA TYR A 156 -30.39 0.77 10.91
C TYR A 156 -31.21 0.17 9.77
N GLU A 157 -32.52 -0.04 9.97
CA GLU A 157 -33.37 -0.71 8.97
C GLU A 157 -33.40 0.08 7.65
N ARG A 158 -33.68 1.39 7.73
CA ARG A 158 -33.69 2.29 6.58
C ARG A 158 -32.34 2.33 5.88
N TYR A 159 -31.25 2.39 6.65
CA TYR A 159 -29.90 2.41 6.10
C TYR A 159 -29.55 1.11 5.39
N ARG A 160 -29.85 -0.05 5.99
CA ARG A 160 -29.58 -1.38 5.41
C ARG A 160 -30.28 -1.54 4.07
N GLU A 161 -31.56 -1.19 4.00
CA GLU A 161 -32.34 -1.28 2.76
C GLU A 161 -31.75 -0.41 1.65
N ALA A 162 -31.41 0.85 1.97
CA ALA A 162 -30.77 1.76 1.02
C ALA A 162 -29.38 1.28 0.58
N PHE A 163 -28.58 0.77 1.52
CA PHE A 163 -27.25 0.21 1.23
C PHE A 163 -27.33 -0.94 0.23
N VAL A 164 -28.22 -1.92 0.49
CA VAL A 164 -28.42 -3.09 -0.39
C VAL A 164 -28.94 -2.70 -1.78
N ALA A 165 -29.79 -1.67 -1.86
CA ALA A 165 -30.34 -1.21 -3.13
C ALA A 165 -29.30 -0.54 -4.05
N VAL A 166 -28.19 -0.04 -3.49
CA VAL A 166 -27.17 0.75 -4.20
C VAL A 166 -25.87 -0.03 -4.40
N SER A 167 -25.59 -1.02 -3.54
CA SER A 167 -24.44 -1.94 -3.66
C SER A 167 -24.61 -2.95 -4.79
#